data_AF-A0A2E6PZ51-F1
#
_entry.id   AF-A0A2E6PZ51-F1
#
_cell.length_a   1.000
_cell.length_b   1.000
_cell.length_c   1.000
_cell.angle_alpha   90.00
_cell.angle_beta   90.00
_cell.angle_gamma   90.00
#
_symmetry.space_group_name_H-M   'P 1'
#
loop_
_entity.id
_entity.type
_entity.pdbx_description
1 polymer ?
#
loop_
_entity_poly.entity_id
_entity_poly.type
_entity_poly.pdbx_seq_one_letter_code
_entity_poly.pdbx_strand_id
1 'polypeptide(L)'
;MEANTPLEIQQEIIQRLSRHNKNRGSSSLEKKALFLKHLSIIARDDKNILYEEIRITMNEAGLSLSEIQRYIHQAENDGILCRAGKDKWIFLEP
;
A
#
# COMPACT_ATOMS: atom_id res chain seq x y z
N MET A 1 -22.48 14.91 21.92
CA MET A 1 -22.63 13.93 20.82
C MET A 1 -21.23 13.72 20.29
N GLU A 2 -20.58 12.71 20.86
CA GLU A 2 -19.13 12.53 20.83
C GLU A 2 -18.63 12.00 19.50
N ALA A 3 -17.38 12.35 19.22
CA ALA A 3 -16.68 12.22 17.96
C ALA A 3 -16.59 10.76 17.49
N ASN A 4 -16.89 10.55 16.20
CA ASN A 4 -16.55 9.31 15.51
C ASN A 4 -15.04 9.10 15.61
N THR A 5 -14.65 8.09 16.38
CA THR A 5 -13.27 7.70 16.63
C THR A 5 -12.60 7.31 15.31
N PRO A 6 -11.30 7.61 15.09
CA PRO A 6 -10.60 7.25 13.83
C PRO A 6 -10.69 5.77 13.46
N LEU A 7 -10.91 4.90 14.45
CA LEU A 7 -11.05 3.46 14.28
C LEU A 7 -12.32 3.06 13.53
N GLU A 8 -13.44 3.74 13.77
CA GLU A 8 -14.71 3.45 13.10
C GLU A 8 -14.69 3.86 11.64
N ILE A 9 -14.03 4.98 11.34
CA ILE A 9 -13.78 5.42 9.95
C ILE A 9 -12.91 4.39 9.23
N GLN A 10 -11.85 3.89 9.89
CA GLN A 10 -11.02 2.83 9.29
C GLN A 10 -11.80 1.53 9.06
N GLN A 11 -12.65 1.12 10.01
CA GLN A 11 -13.48 -0.07 9.83
C GLN A 11 -14.53 0.10 8.73
N GLU A 12 -15.11 1.29 8.59
CA GLU A 12 -16.08 1.57 7.52
C GLU A 12 -15.41 1.55 6.14
N ILE A 13 -14.20 2.10 6.02
CA ILE A 13 -13.40 2.04 4.79
C ILE A 13 -13.05 0.57 4.45
N ILE A 14 -12.63 -0.23 5.43
CA ILE A 14 -12.33 -1.66 5.27
C ILE A 14 -13.59 -2.44 4.83
N GLN A 15 -14.76 -2.13 5.41
CA GLN A 15 -16.01 -2.77 5.03
C GLN A 15 -16.48 -2.36 3.63
N ARG A 16 -16.31 -1.09 3.24
CA ARG A 16 -16.65 -0.62 1.89
C ARG A 16 -15.74 -1.25 0.83
N LEU A 17 -14.45 -1.38 1.11
CA LEU A 17 -13.49 -2.10 0.25
C LEU A 17 -13.82 -3.60 0.15
N SER A 18 -14.28 -4.23 1.24
CA SER A 18 -14.70 -5.64 1.25
C SER A 18 -15.97 -5.89 0.45
N ARG A 19 -16.94 -4.96 0.48
CA ARG A 19 -18.19 -5.09 -0.29
C ARG A 19 -17.96 -5.08 -1.80
N HIS A 20 -16.94 -4.38 -2.28
CA HIS A 20 -16.63 -4.28 -3.70
C HIS A 20 -15.77 -5.45 -4.23
N ASN A 21 -15.26 -6.32 -3.36
CA ASN A 21 -14.23 -7.32 -3.73
C ASN A 21 -14.54 -8.74 -3.20
N LYS A 22 -15.83 -9.09 -3.11
CA LYS A 22 -16.35 -10.29 -2.43
C LYS A 22 -15.86 -11.64 -2.97
N ASN A 23 -15.04 -11.69 -4.01
CA ASN A 23 -14.57 -12.93 -4.64
C ASN A 23 -13.03 -13.05 -4.83
N ARG A 24 -12.23 -12.15 -4.26
CA ARG A 24 -10.76 -12.32 -4.23
C ARG A 24 -10.29 -12.22 -2.78
N GLY A 25 -9.96 -13.39 -2.22
CA GLY A 25 -9.87 -13.65 -0.78
C GLY A 25 -9.14 -12.61 0.07
N SER A 26 -9.56 -12.51 1.34
CA SER A 26 -9.06 -11.58 2.37
C SER A 26 -7.54 -11.39 2.37
N SER A 27 -6.78 -12.43 2.02
CA SER A 27 -5.32 -12.38 1.93
C SER A 27 -4.79 -11.30 0.97
N SER A 28 -5.44 -11.02 -0.15
CA SER A 28 -4.94 -10.01 -1.10
C SER A 28 -5.15 -8.57 -0.59
N LEU A 29 -6.18 -8.36 0.22
CA LEU A 29 -6.51 -7.05 0.80
C LEU A 29 -5.63 -6.78 2.03
N GLU A 30 -5.40 -7.79 2.87
CA GLU A 30 -4.43 -7.74 3.97
C GLU A 30 -3.01 -7.49 3.46
N LYS A 31 -2.58 -8.20 2.41
CA LYS A 31 -1.27 -7.97 1.76
C LYS A 31 -1.16 -6.59 1.12
N LYS A 32 -2.24 -6.04 0.54
CA LYS A 32 -2.25 -4.66 0.02
C LYS A 32 -2.11 -3.66 1.16
N ALA A 33 -2.81 -3.85 2.28
CA ALA A 33 -2.70 -3.00 3.46
C ALA A 33 -1.30 -3.07 4.08
N LEU A 34 -0.72 -4.27 4.17
CA LEU A 34 0.67 -4.50 4.58
C LEU A 34 1.63 -3.72 3.66
N PHE A 35 1.47 -3.84 2.35
CA PHE A 35 2.27 -3.13 1.36
C PHE A 35 2.19 -1.61 1.56
N LEU A 36 1.00 -1.02 1.66
CA LEU A 36 0.86 0.42 1.86
C LEU A 36 1.45 0.89 3.19
N LYS A 37 1.30 0.08 4.26
CA LYS A 37 1.89 0.38 5.57
C LYS A 37 3.41 0.44 5.50
N HIS A 38 4.05 -0.57 4.90
CA HIS A 38 5.50 -0.58 4.74
C HIS A 38 5.97 0.51 3.79
N LEU A 39 5.24 0.78 2.71
CA LEU A 39 5.54 1.86 1.78
C LEU A 39 5.53 3.22 2.47
N SER A 40 4.55 3.48 3.36
CA SER A 40 4.48 4.69 4.17
C SER A 40 5.62 4.79 5.19
N ILE A 41 6.11 3.67 5.73
CA ILE A 41 7.29 3.65 6.61
C ILE A 41 8.54 4.04 5.82
N ILE A 42 8.74 3.50 4.61
CA ILE A 42 9.89 3.83 3.76
C ILE A 42 9.81 5.31 3.31
N ALA A 43 8.63 5.78 2.90
CA ALA A 43 8.37 7.16 2.49
C ALA A 43 8.58 8.21 3.60
N ARG A 44 8.52 7.79 4.87
CA ARG A 44 8.64 8.68 6.04
C ARG A 44 10.03 9.27 6.16
N ASP A 45 11.06 8.53 5.74
CA ASP A 45 12.45 8.95 5.79
C ASP A 45 12.85 9.74 4.53
N ASP A 46 12.49 9.24 3.35
CA ASP A 46 12.69 9.94 2.08
C ASP A 46 11.48 9.72 1.15
N LYS A 47 11.01 10.80 0.52
CA LYS A 47 9.91 10.68 -0.45
C LYS A 47 10.34 9.92 -1.69
N ASN A 48 11.65 9.85 -2.00
CA ASN A 48 12.22 9.07 -3.09
C ASN A 48 12.51 7.66 -2.61
N ILE A 49 11.60 6.76 -2.92
CA ILE A 49 11.71 5.35 -2.61
C ILE A 49 12.42 4.63 -3.76
N LEU A 50 13.46 3.86 -3.43
CA LEU A 50 14.11 2.96 -4.38
C LEU A 50 13.35 1.63 -4.50
N TYR A 51 13.33 1.04 -5.70
CA TYR A 51 12.78 -0.30 -5.92
C TYR A 51 13.37 -1.32 -4.94
N GLU A 52 14.68 -1.21 -4.69
CA GLU A 52 15.42 -2.14 -3.87
C GLU A 52 14.95 -2.11 -2.41
N GLU A 53 14.65 -0.93 -1.88
CA GLU A 53 14.08 -0.78 -0.53
C GLU A 53 12.70 -1.40 -0.44
N ILE A 54 11.82 -1.10 -1.41
CA ILE A 54 10.49 -1.74 -1.49
C ILE A 54 10.67 -3.26 -1.56
N ARG A 55 11.57 -3.74 -2.42
CA ARG A 55 11.79 -5.17 -2.60
C ARG A 55 12.27 -5.83 -1.31
N ILE A 56 13.25 -5.25 -0.62
CA ILE A 56 13.79 -5.81 0.63
C ILE A 56 12.71 -5.82 1.70
N THR A 57 12.11 -4.67 2.00
CA THR A 57 11.11 -4.55 3.06
C THR A 57 9.88 -5.43 2.82
N MET A 58 9.39 -5.50 1.57
CA MET A 58 8.22 -6.29 1.24
C MET A 58 8.53 -7.79 1.21
N ASN A 59 9.72 -8.18 0.77
CA ASN A 59 10.16 -9.57 0.82
C ASN A 59 10.34 -10.06 2.26
N GLU A 60 10.90 -9.23 3.14
CA GLU A 60 10.95 -9.50 4.60
C GLU A 60 9.54 -9.63 5.21
N ALA A 61 8.58 -8.84 4.69
CA ALA A 61 7.17 -8.94 5.06
C ALA A 61 6.44 -10.16 4.45
N GLY A 62 7.14 -11.01 3.68
CA GLY A 62 6.60 -12.24 3.09
C GLY A 62 5.84 -12.05 1.77
N LEU A 63 5.98 -10.90 1.11
CA LEU A 63 5.41 -10.66 -0.22
C LEU A 63 6.32 -11.22 -1.31
N SER A 64 5.72 -11.94 -2.26
CA SER A 64 6.46 -12.43 -3.43
C SER A 64 6.78 -11.29 -4.42
N LEU A 65 7.85 -11.42 -5.20
CA LEU A 65 8.23 -10.42 -6.21
C LEU A 65 7.09 -10.05 -7.16
N SER A 66 6.30 -11.04 -7.61
CA SER A 66 5.13 -10.80 -8.46
C SER A 66 4.03 -9.99 -7.76
N GLU A 67 3.87 -10.17 -6.45
CA GLU A 67 2.92 -9.38 -5.64
C GLU A 67 3.42 -7.95 -5.47
N ILE A 68 4.71 -7.78 -5.18
CA ILE A 68 5.36 -6.47 -5.05
C ILE A 68 5.19 -5.66 -6.33
N GLN A 69 5.52 -6.22 -7.49
CA GLN A 69 5.35 -5.54 -8.78
C GLN A 69 3.89 -5.17 -9.04
N ARG A 70 2.97 -6.09 -8.76
CA ARG A 70 1.54 -5.83 -8.92
C ARG A 70 1.07 -4.69 -8.01
N TYR A 71 1.52 -4.64 -6.76
CA TYR A 71 1.13 -3.59 -5.83
C TYR A 71 1.77 -2.24 -6.14
N ILE A 72 3.02 -2.21 -6.60
CA ILE A 72 3.65 -0.98 -7.13
C ILE A 72 2.82 -0.44 -8.29
N HIS A 73 2.52 -1.27 -9.29
CA HIS A 73 1.74 -0.84 -10.45
C HIS A 73 0.32 -0.37 -10.06
N GLN A 74 -0.27 -1.00 -9.04
CA GLN A 74 -1.56 -0.58 -8.52
C GLN A 74 -1.48 0.75 -7.78
N ALA A 75 -0.44 0.96 -6.96
CA ALA A 75 -0.17 2.22 -6.28
C ALA A 75 0.18 3.36 -7.27
N GLU A 76 0.82 3.06 -8.40
CA GLU A 76 1.01 4.01 -9.50
C GLU A 76 -0.33 4.42 -10.13
N ASN A 77 -1.22 3.45 -10.41
CA ASN A 77 -2.55 3.75 -10.96
C ASN A 77 -3.46 4.48 -9.96
N ASP A 78 -3.36 4.13 -8.67
CA ASP A 78 -4.10 4.78 -7.58
C ASP A 78 -3.53 6.20 -7.28
N GLY A 79 -2.44 6.62 -7.91
CA GLY A 79 -1.82 7.94 -7.73
C GLY A 79 -0.99 8.09 -6.45
N ILE A 80 -0.75 7.00 -5.73
CA ILE A 80 0.02 6.95 -4.47
C ILE A 80 1.53 6.95 -4.74
N LEU A 81 1.95 6.35 -5.85
CA LEU A 81 3.34 6.36 -6.30
C LEU A 81 3.45 7.08 -7.63
N CYS A 82 4.41 7.98 -7.74
CA CYS A 82 4.78 8.57 -9.02
C CYS A 82 6.16 8.10 -9.43
N ARG A 83 6.29 7.57 -10.64
CA ARG A 83 7.58 7.11 -11.13
C ARG A 83 8.50 8.30 -11.40
N ALA A 84 9.56 8.42 -10.62
CA ALA A 84 10.53 9.50 -10.72
C ALA A 84 11.75 9.14 -11.58
N GLY A 85 11.97 7.83 -11.83
CA GLY A 85 13.06 7.37 -12.68
C GLY A 85 13.05 5.87 -12.90
N LYS A 86 14.17 5.36 -13.40
CA LYS A 86 14.42 3.92 -13.47
C LYS A 86 14.61 3.40 -12.03
N ASP A 87 13.72 2.50 -11.61
CA ASP A 87 13.73 1.88 -10.28
C ASP A 87 13.57 2.88 -9.11
N LYS A 88 12.95 4.03 -9.37
CA LYS A 88 12.70 5.10 -8.38
C LYS A 88 11.26 5.56 -8.44
N TRP A 89 10.61 5.62 -7.28
CA TRP A 89 9.26 6.17 -7.11
C TRP A 89 9.26 7.27 -6.06
N ILE A 90 8.44 8.28 -6.28
CA ILE A 90 8.12 9.27 -5.27
C ILE A 90 6.79 8.87 -4.63
N PHE A 91 6.78 8.76 -3.30
CA PHE A 91 5.53 8.60 -2.57
C PHE A 91 4.76 9.91 -2.60
N LEU A 92 3.64 9.89 -3.31
CA LEU A 92 2.66 10.95 -3.30
C LEU A 92 1.67 10.58 -2.19
N GLU A 93 1.91 11.12 -1.00
CA GLU A 93 0.97 11.01 0.11
C GLU A 93 -0.42 11.51 -0.38
N PRO A 94 -1.51 10.77 -0.08
CA PRO A 94 -2.85 11.12 -0.56
C PRO A 94 -3.38 12.45 -0.03
#